data_AF-Q98M07-F1
#
_entry.id   AF-Q98M07-F1
#
_cell.length_a   1.000
_cell.length_b   1.000
_cell.length_c   1.000
_cell.angle_alpha   90.00
_cell.angle_beta   90.00
_cell.angle_gamma   90.00
#
_symmetry.space_group_name_H-M   'P 1'
#
loop_
_entity.id
_entity.type
_entity.pdbx_description
1 polymer ?
#
loop_
_entity_poly.entity_id
_entity_poly.type
_entity_poly.pdbx_seq_one_letter_code
_entity_poly.pdbx_strand_id
1 'polypeptide(L)'
;MDKIMDQAVDKQTMAAAATPLTESEKNAIIGGVLLSMLLAALDQTIIAPAMPTIARALGHAEYLPWMVTGYLLTATAVAPLYGKISDVYGRRPTIYAAILIFLVGSLVSAMAPNMFVLVIGRAIQGAGGGGLFALAQTVIGDLVPPRERARYAAWVSGTWAVASIAGPLLGGTFAEHLHWSLIFWINIPLGLLAMAIINKPLKKLPIAAKHHRIDGLGALLLVIATALLLLALNWGGSTYAWFSREIVGLVAGSAVFWALFAIRLMGATEPLISLEVLGNPIVLAGALSMFLLQAANIGASVYLPVYLQTVIGLSVSESGMAMLGLLLGTVAGAATSGRLIPRFVHYKRIAMIGITLAIVSIGLLSAIAGHASLLEVEILTTLIGLGSGTTFPVATVSVQNAVDRTHLGVATGVLTFLRTLGGALGVALLGAVAIGYGLPLSAEGSQTHIQLTSALPFVMIFITAGITLVLALVAMMLMPEKALRGRDEVAAPVLAE
;
A
#
# COMPACT_ATOMS: atom_id res chain seq x y z
N MET A 1 26.81 -9.59 52.25
CA MET A 1 25.87 -10.59 51.71
C MET A 1 24.66 -9.93 51.07
N ASP A 2 24.14 -8.83 51.62
CA ASP A 2 22.95 -8.14 51.09
C ASP A 2 23.10 -7.54 49.68
N LYS A 3 24.28 -7.03 49.31
CA LYS A 3 24.54 -6.55 47.93
C LYS A 3 24.53 -7.66 46.86
N ILE A 4 24.82 -8.90 47.24
CA ILE A 4 24.80 -10.05 46.32
C ILE A 4 23.36 -10.57 46.16
N MET A 5 22.55 -10.45 47.22
CA MET A 5 21.14 -10.81 47.19
C MET A 5 20.29 -9.80 46.41
N ASP A 6 20.57 -8.50 46.54
CA ASP A 6 19.92 -7.45 45.72
C ASP A 6 20.25 -7.60 44.23
N GLN A 7 21.50 -7.91 43.87
CA GLN A 7 21.87 -8.17 42.47
C GLN A 7 21.27 -9.47 41.91
N ALA A 8 20.96 -10.45 42.76
CA ALA A 8 20.29 -11.69 42.36
C ALA A 8 18.77 -11.49 42.15
N VAL A 9 18.13 -10.65 42.97
CA VAL A 9 16.71 -10.27 42.82
C VAL A 9 16.50 -9.35 41.61
N ASP A 10 17.44 -8.44 41.33
CA ASP A 10 17.38 -7.57 40.15
C ASP A 10 17.62 -8.35 38.84
N LYS A 11 18.52 -9.35 38.86
CA LYS A 11 18.71 -10.28 37.72
C LYS A 11 17.55 -11.25 37.51
N GLN A 12 16.86 -11.68 38.58
CA GLN A 12 15.66 -12.51 38.46
C GLN A 12 14.44 -11.72 37.97
N THR A 13 14.35 -10.42 38.27
CA THR A 13 13.26 -9.56 37.79
C THR A 13 13.47 -9.12 36.33
N MET A 14 14.72 -8.96 35.88
CA MET A 14 15.06 -8.68 34.48
C MET A 14 15.01 -9.91 33.55
N ALA A 15 14.84 -11.12 34.10
CA ALA A 15 14.76 -12.37 33.36
C ALA A 15 13.38 -13.04 33.49
N ALA A 16 12.29 -12.26 33.53
CA ALA A 16 11.01 -12.74 33.06
C ALA A 16 11.13 -12.98 31.54
N ALA A 17 11.79 -14.08 31.17
CA ALA A 17 11.91 -14.54 29.80
C ALA A 17 10.49 -14.65 29.25
N ALA A 18 10.10 -13.71 28.38
CA ALA A 18 8.85 -13.76 27.67
C ALA A 18 8.76 -15.16 27.07
N THR A 19 7.76 -15.94 27.52
CA THR A 19 7.64 -17.35 27.12
C THR A 19 7.70 -17.40 25.61
N PRO A 20 8.63 -18.16 25.01
CA PRO A 20 8.81 -18.16 23.56
C PRO A 20 7.49 -18.53 22.91
N LEU A 21 7.02 -17.67 22.00
CA LEU A 21 5.74 -17.86 21.30
C LEU A 21 5.74 -19.22 20.60
N THR A 22 4.71 -20.02 20.86
CA THR A 22 4.51 -21.27 20.13
C THR A 22 4.20 -20.98 18.66
N GLU A 23 4.50 -21.92 17.75
CA GLU A 23 4.19 -21.76 16.32
C GLU A 23 2.69 -21.56 16.07
N SER A 24 1.82 -22.15 16.90
CA SER A 24 0.36 -21.93 16.87
C SER A 24 0.00 -20.48 17.20
N GLU A 25 0.62 -19.90 18.25
CA GLU A 25 0.39 -18.50 18.62
C GLU A 25 0.91 -17.52 17.57
N LYS A 26 2.08 -17.79 16.97
CA LYS A 26 2.61 -16.99 15.86
C LYS A 26 1.63 -16.98 14.68
N ASN A 27 1.15 -18.16 14.26
CA ASN A 27 0.19 -18.27 13.18
C ASN A 27 -1.15 -17.61 13.51
N ALA A 28 -1.59 -17.65 14.76
CA ALA A 28 -2.79 -16.94 15.21
C ALA A 28 -2.62 -15.42 15.15
N ILE A 29 -1.46 -14.88 15.59
CA ILE A 29 -1.17 -13.44 15.46
C ILE A 29 -1.16 -13.04 13.99
N ILE A 30 -0.44 -13.79 13.17
CA ILE A 30 -0.31 -13.50 11.74
C ILE A 30 -1.68 -13.60 11.05
N GLY A 31 -2.47 -14.63 11.34
CA GLY A 31 -3.82 -14.79 10.81
C GLY A 31 -4.75 -13.63 11.19
N GLY A 32 -4.72 -13.19 12.45
CA GLY A 32 -5.49 -12.04 12.90
C GLY A 32 -5.05 -10.74 12.23
N VAL A 33 -3.74 -10.53 12.13
CA VAL A 33 -3.17 -9.35 11.47
C VAL A 33 -3.47 -9.35 9.96
N LEU A 34 -3.40 -10.50 9.29
CA LEU A 34 -3.83 -10.66 7.90
C LEU A 34 -5.33 -10.42 7.74
N LEU A 35 -6.16 -10.81 8.71
CA LEU A 35 -7.58 -10.45 8.72
C LEU A 35 -7.75 -8.93 8.81
N SER A 36 -7.00 -8.24 9.67
CA SER A 36 -7.03 -6.77 9.74
C SER A 36 -6.60 -6.11 8.42
N MET A 37 -5.59 -6.67 7.74
CA MET A 37 -5.19 -6.22 6.41
C MET A 37 -6.24 -6.55 5.34
N LEU A 38 -6.95 -7.68 5.48
CA LEU A 38 -8.06 -8.06 4.60
C LEU A 38 -9.18 -7.01 4.67
N LEU A 39 -9.50 -6.47 5.85
CA LEU A 39 -10.46 -5.38 5.96
C LEU A 39 -10.07 -4.20 5.06
N ALA A 40 -8.84 -3.71 5.17
CA ALA A 40 -8.36 -2.57 4.41
C ALA A 40 -8.21 -2.85 2.90
N ALA A 41 -7.94 -4.11 2.52
CA ALA A 41 -7.85 -4.53 1.14
C ALA A 41 -9.25 -4.69 0.52
N LEU A 42 -10.17 -5.36 1.21
CA LEU A 42 -11.55 -5.56 0.77
C LEU A 42 -12.27 -4.22 0.60
N ASP A 43 -12.08 -3.30 1.53
CA ASP A 43 -12.71 -1.98 1.49
C ASP A 43 -12.26 -1.12 0.28
N GLN A 44 -11.03 -1.31 -0.20
CA GLN A 44 -10.56 -0.68 -1.44
C GLN A 44 -11.20 -1.27 -2.70
N THR A 45 -11.56 -2.55 -2.69
CA THR A 45 -12.05 -3.26 -3.88
C THR A 45 -13.57 -3.34 -3.94
N ILE A 46 -14.26 -3.31 -2.80
CA ILE A 46 -15.72 -3.45 -2.67
C ILE A 46 -16.49 -2.19 -3.11
N ILE A 47 -15.86 -1.02 -3.05
CA ILE A 47 -16.55 0.25 -3.27
C ILE A 47 -16.86 0.51 -4.74
N ALA A 48 -15.95 0.10 -5.65
CA ALA A 48 -16.02 0.46 -7.06
C ALA A 48 -17.33 0.04 -7.75
N PRO A 49 -17.82 -1.22 -7.60
CA PRO A 49 -19.11 -1.61 -8.17
C PRO A 49 -20.32 -0.91 -7.54
N ALA A 50 -20.19 -0.46 -6.28
CA ALA A 50 -21.29 0.18 -5.56
C ALA A 50 -21.43 1.68 -5.88
N MET A 51 -20.39 2.32 -6.45
CA MET A 51 -20.37 3.77 -6.68
C MET A 51 -21.58 4.31 -7.45
N PRO A 52 -22.04 3.68 -8.56
CA PRO A 52 -23.21 4.19 -9.29
C PRO A 52 -24.51 4.16 -8.47
N THR A 53 -24.67 3.16 -7.60
CA THR A 53 -25.83 3.08 -6.70
C THR A 53 -25.74 4.12 -5.57
N ILE A 54 -24.54 4.35 -5.01
CA ILE A 54 -24.32 5.39 -4.01
C ILE A 54 -24.61 6.78 -4.60
N ALA A 55 -24.15 7.04 -5.83
CA ALA A 55 -24.43 8.30 -6.55
C ALA A 55 -25.93 8.55 -6.71
N ARG A 56 -26.69 7.51 -7.10
CA ARG A 56 -28.15 7.59 -7.23
C ARG A 56 -28.87 7.79 -5.91
N ALA A 57 -28.36 7.17 -4.83
CA ALA A 57 -29.00 7.20 -3.51
C ALA A 57 -28.77 8.52 -2.75
N LEU A 58 -27.55 9.09 -2.82
CA LEU A 58 -27.16 10.26 -2.04
C LEU A 58 -27.12 11.56 -2.85
N GLY A 59 -27.27 11.49 -4.18
CA GLY A 59 -27.09 12.62 -5.07
C GLY A 59 -25.64 13.15 -5.05
N HIS A 60 -25.44 14.35 -5.59
CA HIS A 60 -24.13 15.03 -5.61
C HIS A 60 -22.98 14.17 -6.15
N ALA A 61 -23.14 13.64 -7.36
CA ALA A 61 -22.16 12.78 -8.02
C ALA A 61 -20.78 13.47 -8.21
N GLU A 62 -20.72 14.80 -8.12
CA GLU A 62 -19.47 15.56 -8.09
C GLU A 62 -18.53 15.17 -6.93
N TYR A 63 -19.06 14.61 -5.83
CA TYR A 63 -18.26 14.10 -4.72
C TYR A 63 -17.93 12.61 -4.82
N LEU A 64 -18.37 11.90 -5.86
CA LEU A 64 -18.12 10.46 -6.01
C LEU A 64 -16.62 10.10 -6.02
N PRO A 65 -15.75 10.81 -6.76
CA PRO A 65 -14.31 10.52 -6.76
C PRO A 65 -13.67 10.67 -5.37
N TRP A 66 -14.23 11.54 -4.52
CA TRP A 66 -13.75 11.77 -3.17
C TRP A 66 -13.93 10.58 -2.23
N MET A 67 -14.80 9.64 -2.57
CA MET A 67 -14.93 8.41 -1.78
C MET A 67 -13.64 7.58 -1.82
N VAL A 68 -13.00 7.49 -2.99
CA VAL A 68 -11.73 6.78 -3.14
C VAL A 68 -10.58 7.69 -2.70
N THR A 69 -10.56 8.93 -3.17
CA THR A 69 -9.47 9.88 -2.88
C THR A 69 -9.35 10.20 -1.40
N GLY A 70 -10.45 10.46 -0.68
CA GLY A 70 -10.41 10.79 0.75
C GLY A 70 -9.81 9.67 1.60
N TYR A 71 -10.14 8.42 1.27
CA TYR A 71 -9.55 7.23 1.90
C TYR A 71 -8.06 7.13 1.58
N LEU A 72 -7.67 7.19 0.30
CA LEU A 72 -6.28 7.01 -0.11
C LEU A 72 -5.36 8.13 0.41
N LEU A 73 -5.87 9.36 0.45
CA LEU A 73 -5.14 10.54 0.92
C LEU A 73 -4.79 10.43 2.39
N THR A 74 -5.77 10.10 3.23
CA THR A 74 -5.56 9.92 4.67
C THR A 74 -4.77 8.64 4.98
N ALA A 75 -5.04 7.53 4.28
CA ALA A 75 -4.28 6.29 4.43
C ALA A 75 -2.80 6.48 4.11
N THR A 76 -2.49 7.22 3.03
CA THR A 76 -1.12 7.53 2.65
C THR A 76 -0.46 8.43 3.66
N ALA A 77 -1.12 9.52 4.06
CA ALA A 77 -0.54 10.50 4.98
C ALA A 77 -0.22 9.92 6.37
N VAL A 78 -1.04 9.00 6.88
CA VAL A 78 -0.90 8.46 8.25
C VAL A 78 -0.08 7.16 8.31
N ALA A 79 0.11 6.43 7.20
CA ALA A 79 0.89 5.19 7.16
C ALA A 79 2.27 5.25 7.88
N PRO A 80 3.13 6.26 7.66
CA PRO A 80 4.43 6.32 8.32
C PRO A 80 4.33 6.62 9.83
N LEU A 81 3.26 7.28 10.29
CA LEU A 81 3.04 7.57 11.70
C LEU A 81 2.81 6.27 12.49
N TYR A 82 2.06 5.32 11.93
CA TYR A 82 1.83 4.03 12.57
C TYR A 82 3.10 3.23 12.81
N GLY A 83 4.08 3.32 11.90
CA GLY A 83 5.40 2.71 12.09
C GLY A 83 6.04 3.16 13.40
N LYS A 84 6.25 4.49 13.54
CA LYS A 84 6.84 5.09 14.75
C LYS A 84 5.96 4.90 15.99
N ILE A 85 4.66 5.12 15.91
CA ILE A 85 3.72 4.93 17.03
C ILE A 85 3.82 3.49 17.54
N SER A 86 3.90 2.51 16.64
CA SER A 86 4.00 1.10 17.04
C SER A 86 5.35 0.74 17.65
N ASP A 87 6.44 1.40 17.25
CA ASP A 87 7.76 1.23 17.86
C ASP A 87 7.81 1.82 19.28
N VAL A 88 7.04 2.89 19.56
CA VAL A 88 7.01 3.58 20.88
C VAL A 88 6.00 2.95 21.84
N TYR A 89 4.73 2.84 21.43
CA TYR A 89 3.64 2.36 22.29
C TYR A 89 3.42 0.84 22.21
N GLY A 90 4.13 0.17 21.30
CA GLY A 90 3.99 -1.26 21.05
C GLY A 90 2.96 -1.59 19.97
N ARG A 91 3.07 -2.81 19.44
CA ARG A 91 2.25 -3.27 18.30
C ARG A 91 0.76 -3.37 18.63
N ARG A 92 0.43 -3.93 19.79
CA ARG A 92 -0.97 -4.21 20.21
C ARG A 92 -1.86 -2.98 20.28
N PRO A 93 -1.54 -1.94 21.09
CA PRO A 93 -2.41 -0.76 21.20
C PRO A 93 -2.52 -0.04 19.87
N THR A 94 -1.44 -0.03 19.08
CA THR A 94 -1.40 0.64 17.78
C THR A 94 -2.29 -0.03 16.74
N ILE A 95 -2.28 -1.36 16.64
CA ILE A 95 -3.19 -2.12 15.76
C ILE A 95 -4.64 -1.95 16.20
N TYR A 96 -4.90 -1.99 17.50
CA TYR A 96 -6.24 -1.78 18.04
C TYR A 96 -6.78 -0.39 17.70
N ALA A 97 -5.96 0.65 17.87
CA ALA A 97 -6.32 1.99 17.48
C ALA A 97 -6.60 2.11 15.97
N ALA A 98 -5.76 1.50 15.12
CA ALA A 98 -5.97 1.48 13.67
C ALA A 98 -7.30 0.80 13.29
N ILE A 99 -7.61 -0.37 13.87
CA ILE A 99 -8.88 -1.07 13.64
C ILE A 99 -10.04 -0.21 14.12
N LEU A 100 -9.99 0.34 15.33
CA LEU A 100 -11.08 1.16 15.88
C LEU A 100 -11.35 2.42 15.03
N ILE A 101 -10.30 3.13 14.60
CA ILE A 101 -10.45 4.30 13.71
C ILE A 101 -11.09 3.86 12.38
N PHE A 102 -10.65 2.74 11.81
CA PHE A 102 -11.23 2.18 10.60
C PHE A 102 -12.71 1.81 10.78
N LEU A 103 -13.09 1.20 11.91
CA LEU A 103 -14.48 0.83 12.22
C LEU A 103 -15.36 2.06 12.45
N VAL A 104 -14.85 3.10 13.11
CA VAL A 104 -15.57 4.37 13.28
C VAL A 104 -15.82 5.02 11.92
N GLY A 105 -14.81 5.08 11.05
CA GLY A 105 -14.98 5.59 9.68
C GLY A 105 -15.97 4.76 8.86
N SER A 106 -15.95 3.43 9.03
CA SER A 106 -16.92 2.52 8.42
C SER A 106 -18.34 2.82 8.91
N LEU A 107 -18.54 3.02 10.21
CA LEU A 107 -19.84 3.34 10.80
C LEU A 107 -20.39 4.69 10.30
N VAL A 108 -19.53 5.73 10.27
CA VAL A 108 -19.89 7.05 9.73
C VAL A 108 -20.30 6.93 8.26
N SER A 109 -19.56 6.16 7.46
CA SER A 109 -19.86 5.90 6.05
C SER A 109 -21.17 5.13 5.87
N ALA A 110 -21.41 4.12 6.70
CA ALA A 110 -22.61 3.28 6.65
C ALA A 110 -23.89 4.03 6.99
N MET A 111 -23.78 5.05 7.85
CA MET A 111 -24.88 5.89 8.33
C MET A 111 -24.93 7.26 7.64
N ALA A 112 -24.16 7.47 6.57
CA ALA A 112 -24.04 8.78 5.94
C ALA A 112 -25.37 9.23 5.31
N PRO A 113 -25.92 10.39 5.72
CA PRO A 113 -27.16 10.92 5.15
C PRO A 113 -26.96 11.62 3.80
N ASN A 114 -25.71 11.94 3.45
CA ASN A 114 -25.34 12.62 2.19
C ASN A 114 -23.89 12.30 1.82
N MET A 115 -23.52 12.63 0.58
CA MET A 115 -22.21 12.32 0.02
C MET A 115 -21.05 12.98 0.79
N PHE A 116 -21.24 14.18 1.35
CA PHE A 116 -20.20 14.86 2.11
C PHE A 116 -19.84 14.13 3.41
N VAL A 117 -20.85 13.69 4.18
CA VAL A 117 -20.62 12.88 5.40
C VAL A 117 -19.96 11.54 5.04
N LEU A 118 -20.34 10.95 3.90
CA LEU A 118 -19.71 9.73 3.40
C LEU A 118 -18.22 9.96 3.12
N VAL A 119 -17.85 11.06 2.47
CA VAL A 119 -16.44 11.43 2.22
C VAL A 119 -15.67 11.62 3.52
N ILE A 120 -16.26 12.25 4.54
CA ILE A 120 -15.65 12.37 5.88
C ILE A 120 -15.45 10.98 6.49
N GLY A 121 -16.45 10.10 6.43
CA GLY A 121 -16.35 8.72 6.89
C GLY A 121 -15.20 7.98 6.22
N ARG A 122 -15.04 8.15 4.90
CA ARG A 122 -13.94 7.59 4.10
C ARG A 122 -12.58 8.14 4.52
N ALA A 123 -12.47 9.43 4.82
CA ALA A 123 -11.23 10.03 5.33
C ALA A 123 -10.85 9.48 6.72
N ILE A 124 -11.81 9.31 7.63
CA ILE A 124 -11.57 8.68 8.94
C ILE A 124 -11.15 7.22 8.74
N GLN A 125 -11.84 6.49 7.87
CA GLN A 125 -11.58 5.09 7.58
C GLN A 125 -10.19 4.90 6.98
N GLY A 126 -9.79 5.76 6.04
CA GLY A 126 -8.47 5.76 5.43
C GLY A 126 -7.36 5.98 6.45
N ALA A 127 -7.55 6.91 7.39
CA ALA A 127 -6.61 7.10 8.49
C ALA A 127 -6.36 5.78 9.26
N GLY A 128 -7.39 4.97 9.54
CA GLY A 128 -7.21 3.65 10.14
C GLY A 128 -6.59 2.63 9.18
N GLY A 129 -7.06 2.58 7.93
CA GLY A 129 -6.67 1.61 6.91
C GLY A 129 -5.20 1.67 6.51
N GLY A 130 -4.61 2.87 6.48
CA GLY A 130 -3.17 3.06 6.25
C GLY A 130 -2.31 2.34 7.29
N GLY A 131 -2.77 2.31 8.55
CA GLY A 131 -2.12 1.58 9.64
C GLY A 131 -2.24 0.08 9.50
N LEU A 132 -3.39 -0.44 9.04
CA LEU A 132 -3.62 -1.88 8.93
C LEU A 132 -2.62 -2.57 8.00
N PHE A 133 -2.24 -1.93 6.89
CA PHE A 133 -1.19 -2.46 6.00
C PHE A 133 0.21 -2.39 6.63
N ALA A 134 0.61 -1.21 7.10
CA ALA A 134 1.97 -1.00 7.61
C ALA A 134 2.25 -1.84 8.87
N LEU A 135 1.30 -1.87 9.81
CA LEU A 135 1.41 -2.64 11.04
C LEU A 135 1.38 -4.14 10.77
N ALA A 136 0.64 -4.59 9.75
CA ALA A 136 0.65 -5.99 9.39
C ALA A 136 2.02 -6.49 8.95
N GLN A 137 2.66 -5.72 8.06
CA GLN A 137 4.03 -6.00 7.63
C GLN A 137 5.02 -5.91 8.80
N THR A 138 4.84 -4.94 9.70
CA THR A 138 5.68 -4.77 10.89
C THR A 138 5.62 -5.98 11.81
N VAL A 139 4.41 -6.47 12.14
CA VAL A 139 4.23 -7.62 13.04
C VAL A 139 4.78 -8.90 12.42
N ILE A 140 4.58 -9.12 11.11
CA ILE A 140 5.20 -10.25 10.41
C ILE A 140 6.73 -10.12 10.50
N GLY A 141 7.27 -8.91 10.33
CA GLY A 141 8.70 -8.62 10.48
C GLY A 141 9.25 -8.97 11.87
N ASP A 142 8.54 -8.63 12.94
CA ASP A 142 8.99 -8.90 14.30
C ASP A 142 8.99 -10.39 14.66
N LEU A 143 7.94 -11.10 14.24
CA LEU A 143 7.68 -12.50 14.60
C LEU A 143 8.50 -13.50 13.79
N VAL A 144 8.84 -13.15 12.55
CA VAL A 144 9.35 -14.09 11.57
C VAL A 144 10.76 -13.67 11.11
N PRO A 145 11.75 -14.58 11.14
CA PRO A 145 13.08 -14.33 10.57
C PRO A 145 13.01 -14.00 9.07
N PRO A 146 13.88 -13.12 8.54
CA PRO A 146 13.86 -12.69 7.14
C PRO A 146 13.71 -13.82 6.11
N ARG A 147 14.41 -14.94 6.31
CA ARG A 147 14.33 -16.11 5.41
C ARG A 147 12.95 -16.77 5.38
N GLU A 148 12.20 -16.73 6.48
CA GLU A 148 10.83 -17.26 6.56
C GLU A 148 9.76 -16.22 6.16
N ARG A 149 10.06 -14.92 6.23
CA ARG A 149 9.12 -13.83 5.89
C ARG A 149 8.57 -13.94 4.48
N ALA A 150 9.36 -14.49 3.56
CA ALA A 150 8.93 -14.66 2.18
C ALA A 150 7.74 -15.64 2.04
N ARG A 151 7.64 -16.66 2.90
CA ARG A 151 6.46 -17.54 2.97
C ARG A 151 5.21 -16.75 3.38
N TYR A 152 5.35 -15.84 4.33
CA TYR A 152 4.25 -14.99 4.80
C TYR A 152 3.89 -13.88 3.81
N ALA A 153 4.83 -13.45 2.96
CA ALA A 153 4.53 -12.57 1.84
C ALA A 153 3.58 -13.25 0.83
N ALA A 154 3.64 -14.59 0.66
CA ALA A 154 2.65 -15.32 -0.13
C ALA A 154 1.27 -15.33 0.54
N TRP A 155 1.19 -15.37 1.89
CA TRP A 155 -0.09 -15.23 2.60
C TRP A 155 -0.67 -13.83 2.46
N VAL A 156 0.18 -12.80 2.55
CA VAL A 156 -0.21 -11.41 2.27
C VAL A 156 -0.77 -11.26 0.87
N SER A 157 -0.11 -11.88 -0.11
CA SER A 157 -0.58 -11.88 -1.51
C SER A 157 -1.91 -12.62 -1.66
N GLY A 158 -2.09 -13.73 -0.94
CA GLY A 158 -3.36 -14.46 -0.87
C GLY A 158 -4.49 -13.63 -0.28
N THR A 159 -4.22 -12.83 0.76
CA THR A 159 -5.20 -11.89 1.31
C THR A 159 -5.66 -10.87 0.28
N TRP A 160 -4.72 -10.31 -0.50
CA TRP A 160 -5.06 -9.41 -1.62
C TRP A 160 -5.87 -10.13 -2.70
N ALA A 161 -5.52 -11.38 -3.04
CA ALA A 161 -6.28 -12.19 -4.00
C ALA A 161 -7.74 -12.36 -3.59
N VAL A 162 -7.96 -12.72 -2.32
CA VAL A 162 -9.30 -12.87 -1.74
C VAL A 162 -10.04 -11.54 -1.79
N ALA A 163 -9.41 -10.43 -1.38
CA ALA A 163 -10.03 -9.10 -1.45
C ALA A 163 -10.39 -8.67 -2.87
N SER A 164 -9.52 -8.93 -3.86
CA SER A 164 -9.74 -8.55 -5.26
C SER A 164 -10.88 -9.31 -5.92
N ILE A 165 -11.18 -10.54 -5.48
CA ILE A 165 -12.30 -11.33 -5.99
C ILE A 165 -13.58 -11.04 -5.18
N ALA A 166 -13.47 -11.12 -3.85
CA ALA A 166 -14.60 -10.95 -2.95
C ALA A 166 -15.14 -9.51 -2.97
N GLY A 167 -14.29 -8.50 -3.14
CA GLY A 167 -14.69 -7.10 -3.16
C GLY A 167 -15.72 -6.81 -4.26
N PRO A 168 -15.38 -6.97 -5.55
CA PRO A 168 -16.32 -6.71 -6.63
C PRO A 168 -17.60 -7.55 -6.53
N LEU A 169 -17.47 -8.83 -6.16
CA LEU A 169 -18.61 -9.74 -6.02
C LEU A 169 -19.57 -9.30 -4.90
N LEU A 170 -19.05 -9.04 -3.70
CA LEU A 170 -19.86 -8.60 -2.56
C LEU A 170 -20.40 -7.18 -2.78
N GLY A 171 -19.59 -6.28 -3.31
CA GLY A 171 -19.94 -4.89 -3.57
C GLY A 171 -21.08 -4.77 -4.58
N GLY A 172 -20.98 -5.49 -5.71
CA GLY A 172 -22.04 -5.57 -6.71
C GLY A 172 -23.30 -6.20 -6.14
N THR A 173 -23.19 -7.36 -5.48
CA THR A 173 -24.35 -8.04 -4.89
C THR A 173 -25.08 -7.17 -3.87
N PHE A 174 -24.35 -6.52 -2.97
CA PHE A 174 -24.93 -5.64 -1.95
C PHE A 174 -25.58 -4.40 -2.55
N ALA A 175 -24.97 -3.81 -3.59
CA ALA A 175 -25.50 -2.62 -4.25
C ALA A 175 -26.71 -2.92 -5.14
N GLU A 176 -26.78 -4.11 -5.75
CA GLU A 176 -27.87 -4.51 -6.65
C GLU A 176 -29.08 -5.10 -5.92
N HIS A 177 -28.85 -5.99 -4.95
CA HIS A 177 -29.91 -6.79 -4.34
C HIS A 177 -30.26 -6.38 -2.90
N LEU A 178 -29.39 -5.63 -2.24
CA LEU A 178 -29.57 -5.18 -0.87
C LEU A 178 -29.38 -3.66 -0.77
N HIS A 179 -28.85 -3.17 0.35
CA HIS A 179 -28.55 -1.75 0.54
C HIS A 179 -27.05 -1.48 0.39
N TRP A 180 -26.69 -0.42 -0.34
CA TRP A 180 -25.29 -0.05 -0.63
C TRP A 180 -24.45 0.11 0.63
N SER A 181 -25.03 0.57 1.75
CA SER A 181 -24.28 0.78 3.00
C SER A 181 -23.76 -0.51 3.64
N LEU A 182 -24.23 -1.69 3.20
CA LEU A 182 -23.71 -2.98 3.67
C LEU A 182 -22.23 -3.19 3.35
N ILE A 183 -21.70 -2.53 2.32
CA ILE A 183 -20.26 -2.54 2.01
C ILE A 183 -19.42 -1.95 3.16
N PHE A 184 -20.03 -1.09 3.99
CA PHE A 184 -19.39 -0.51 5.18
C PHE A 184 -19.75 -1.28 6.45
N TRP A 185 -20.98 -1.80 6.56
CA TRP A 185 -21.39 -2.60 7.72
C TRP A 185 -20.60 -3.90 7.85
N ILE A 186 -20.22 -4.55 6.75
CA ILE A 186 -19.43 -5.80 6.77
C ILE A 186 -18.08 -5.65 7.47
N ASN A 187 -17.52 -4.44 7.49
CA ASN A 187 -16.26 -4.15 8.15
C ASN A 187 -16.34 -4.31 9.68
N ILE A 188 -17.49 -4.00 10.29
CA ILE A 188 -17.70 -4.04 11.74
C ILE A 188 -17.48 -5.46 12.32
N PRO A 189 -18.23 -6.50 11.90
CA PRO A 189 -18.03 -7.85 12.43
C PRO A 189 -16.63 -8.39 12.11
N LEU A 190 -16.09 -8.10 10.92
CA LEU A 190 -14.74 -8.53 10.54
C LEU A 190 -13.65 -7.89 11.42
N GLY A 191 -13.78 -6.61 11.75
CA GLY A 191 -12.81 -5.89 12.57
C GLY A 191 -12.87 -6.31 14.03
N LEU A 192 -14.08 -6.53 14.56
CA LEU A 192 -14.25 -7.09 15.90
C LEU A 192 -13.68 -8.51 16.00
N LEU A 193 -13.87 -9.33 14.95
CA LEU A 193 -13.27 -10.66 14.87
C LEU A 193 -11.73 -10.59 14.83
N ALA A 194 -11.17 -9.68 14.01
CA ALA A 194 -9.72 -9.45 13.98
C ALA A 194 -9.19 -9.04 15.35
N MET A 195 -9.84 -8.08 16.03
CA MET A 195 -9.47 -7.69 17.38
C MET A 195 -9.52 -8.87 18.35
N ALA A 196 -10.57 -9.69 18.29
CA ALA A 196 -10.74 -10.86 19.15
C ALA A 196 -9.63 -11.90 18.98
N ILE A 197 -9.29 -12.25 17.73
CA ILE A 197 -8.23 -13.21 17.39
C ILE A 197 -6.87 -12.70 17.91
N ILE A 198 -6.60 -11.42 17.72
CA ILE A 198 -5.32 -10.79 18.02
C ILE A 198 -5.15 -10.52 19.53
N ASN A 199 -6.24 -10.45 20.30
CA ASN A 199 -6.26 -9.92 21.67
C ASN A 199 -5.30 -10.61 22.65
N LYS A 200 -5.40 -11.93 22.77
CA LYS A 200 -4.58 -12.71 23.73
C LYS A 200 -3.14 -12.89 23.24
N PRO A 201 -2.89 -13.26 21.97
CA PRO A 201 -1.53 -13.54 21.50
C PRO A 201 -0.62 -12.30 21.46
N LEU A 202 -1.14 -11.12 21.09
CA LEU A 202 -0.33 -9.90 21.07
C LEU A 202 0.09 -9.41 22.47
N LYS A 203 -0.59 -9.82 23.55
CA LYS A 203 -0.17 -9.46 24.92
C LYS A 203 1.21 -10.01 25.28
N LYS A 204 1.66 -11.05 24.58
CA LYS A 204 2.96 -11.71 24.80
C LYS A 204 4.10 -11.07 24.02
N LEU A 205 3.81 -10.15 23.10
CA LEU A 205 4.87 -9.43 22.42
C LEU A 205 5.57 -8.49 23.40
N PRO A 206 6.91 -8.48 23.42
CA PRO A 206 7.65 -7.56 24.28
C PRO A 206 7.28 -6.12 23.90
N ILE A 207 6.86 -5.36 24.91
CA ILE A 207 6.72 -3.90 24.78
C ILE A 207 8.16 -3.39 24.75
N ALA A 208 8.55 -2.70 23.67
CA ALA A 208 9.85 -2.03 23.62
C ALA A 208 9.83 -0.90 24.67
N ALA A 209 10.21 -1.23 25.89
CA ALA A 209 10.27 -0.31 27.02
C ALA A 209 11.45 0.64 26.83
N LYS A 210 11.29 1.66 25.98
CA LYS A 210 12.13 2.85 26.00
C LYS A 210 11.25 4.09 25.83
N HIS A 211 11.50 5.08 26.69
CA HIS A 211 10.90 6.42 26.63
C HIS A 211 11.36 7.16 25.37
N HIS A 212 10.84 6.77 24.21
CA HIS A 212 11.02 7.51 22.96
C HIS A 212 9.85 8.48 22.80
N ARG A 213 10.14 9.69 22.32
CA ARG A 213 9.14 10.72 22.06
C ARG A 213 8.68 10.63 20.61
N ILE A 214 7.39 10.83 20.38
CA ILE A 214 6.87 10.99 19.02
C ILE A 214 7.15 12.41 18.55
N ASP A 215 7.78 12.53 17.38
CA ASP A 215 7.89 13.79 16.67
C ASP A 215 6.54 14.20 16.06
N GLY A 216 5.65 14.72 16.91
CA GLY A 216 4.30 15.14 16.51
C GLY A 216 4.32 16.28 15.49
N LEU A 217 5.30 17.17 15.57
CA LEU A 217 5.47 18.24 14.59
C LEU A 217 5.89 17.68 13.22
N GLY A 218 6.88 16.77 13.18
CA GLY A 218 7.27 16.09 11.94
C GLY A 218 6.12 15.30 11.32
N ALA A 219 5.32 14.61 12.14
CA ALA A 219 4.10 13.94 11.70
C ALA A 219 3.08 14.90 11.07
N LEU A 220 2.81 16.04 11.72
CA LEU A 220 1.89 17.04 11.20
C LEU A 220 2.38 17.63 9.86
N LEU A 221 3.67 18.00 9.78
CA LEU A 221 4.28 18.54 8.56
C LEU A 221 4.17 17.53 7.40
N LEU A 222 4.48 16.27 7.66
CA LEU A 222 4.39 15.19 6.66
C LEU A 222 2.96 14.99 6.15
N VAL A 223 1.99 14.97 7.06
CA VAL A 223 0.56 14.81 6.71
C VAL A 223 0.09 15.97 5.85
N ILE A 224 0.40 17.22 6.23
CA ILE A 224 0.00 18.41 5.46
C ILE A 224 0.68 18.43 4.09
N ALA A 225 1.99 18.19 4.03
CA ALA A 225 2.74 18.18 2.77
C ALA A 225 2.17 17.14 1.78
N THR A 226 1.88 15.94 2.29
CA THR A 226 1.29 14.83 1.52
C THR A 226 -0.13 15.16 1.09
N ALA A 227 -0.98 15.68 1.99
CA ALA A 227 -2.35 16.02 1.67
C ALA A 227 -2.44 17.10 0.58
N LEU A 228 -1.64 18.17 0.68
CA LEU A 228 -1.58 19.22 -0.33
C LEU A 228 -1.10 18.69 -1.69
N LEU A 229 -0.09 17.81 -1.69
CA LEU A 229 0.42 17.19 -2.91
C LEU A 229 -0.66 16.34 -3.57
N LEU A 230 -1.25 15.41 -2.82
CA LEU A 230 -2.27 14.50 -3.32
C LEU A 230 -3.52 15.26 -3.79
N LEU A 231 -3.87 16.36 -3.12
CA LEU A 231 -4.96 17.24 -3.55
C LEU A 231 -4.66 17.93 -4.88
N ALA A 232 -3.45 18.49 -5.03
CA ALA A 232 -3.02 19.10 -6.29
C ALA A 232 -3.06 18.10 -7.46
N LEU A 233 -2.59 16.87 -7.22
CA LEU A 233 -2.57 15.80 -8.22
C LEU A 233 -3.97 15.31 -8.60
N ASN A 234 -4.90 15.30 -7.65
CA ASN A 234 -6.28 14.88 -7.88
C ASN A 234 -7.08 15.93 -8.67
N TRP A 235 -6.86 17.22 -8.40
CA TRP A 235 -7.58 18.31 -9.05
C TRP A 235 -6.91 18.81 -10.34
N GLY A 236 -5.60 18.61 -10.49
CA GLY A 236 -4.83 19.06 -11.64
C GLY A 236 -5.27 18.37 -12.93
N GLY A 237 -5.63 19.17 -13.93
CA GLY A 237 -6.08 18.70 -15.24
C GLY A 237 -7.54 18.21 -15.29
N SER A 238 -8.17 17.95 -14.14
CA SER A 238 -9.57 17.53 -14.04
C SER A 238 -10.50 18.70 -13.68
N THR A 239 -10.34 19.25 -12.48
CA THR A 239 -11.18 20.33 -11.93
C THR A 239 -10.59 21.70 -12.23
N TYR A 240 -9.26 21.81 -12.12
CA TYR A 240 -8.52 23.02 -12.41
C TYR A 240 -7.40 22.72 -13.41
N ALA A 241 -7.09 23.67 -14.30
CA ALA A 241 -5.94 23.54 -15.18
C ALA A 241 -4.65 23.41 -14.36
N TRP A 242 -3.68 22.63 -14.86
CA TRP A 242 -2.40 22.39 -14.16
C TRP A 242 -1.64 23.67 -13.78
N PHE A 243 -1.75 24.72 -14.60
CA PHE A 243 -1.10 26.03 -14.36
C PHE A 243 -2.02 27.07 -13.71
N SER A 244 -3.17 26.66 -13.18
CA SER A 244 -4.06 27.55 -12.42
C SER A 244 -3.42 27.98 -11.10
N ARG A 245 -3.84 29.14 -10.57
CA ARG A 245 -3.37 29.66 -9.28
C ARG A 245 -3.66 28.68 -8.13
N GLU A 246 -4.76 27.94 -8.21
CA GLU A 246 -5.17 26.96 -7.20
C GLU A 246 -4.17 25.78 -7.15
N ILE A 247 -3.85 25.17 -8.29
CA ILE A 247 -2.92 24.03 -8.35
C ILE A 247 -1.49 24.47 -8.02
N VAL A 248 -1.04 25.59 -8.59
CA VAL A 248 0.29 26.14 -8.30
C VAL A 248 0.42 26.48 -6.81
N GLY A 249 -0.63 27.05 -6.20
CA GLY A 249 -0.67 27.33 -4.76
C GLY A 249 -0.58 26.06 -3.90
N LEU A 250 -1.30 25.00 -4.26
CA LEU A 250 -1.24 23.70 -3.56
C LEU A 250 0.14 23.04 -3.69
N VAL A 251 0.74 23.06 -4.89
CA VAL A 251 2.08 22.51 -5.14
C VAL A 251 3.15 23.31 -4.39
N ALA A 252 3.08 24.65 -4.44
CA ALA A 252 4.00 25.51 -3.71
C ALA A 252 3.88 25.32 -2.18
N GLY A 253 2.65 25.27 -1.66
CA GLY A 253 2.39 24.98 -0.25
C GLY A 253 2.94 23.61 0.15
N SER A 254 2.67 22.57 -0.65
CA SER A 254 3.23 21.23 -0.45
C SER A 254 4.77 21.26 -0.40
N ALA A 255 5.42 21.95 -1.34
CA ALA A 255 6.88 22.09 -1.37
C ALA A 255 7.44 22.78 -0.12
N VAL A 256 6.76 23.82 0.37
CA VAL A 256 7.14 24.50 1.63
C VAL A 256 7.04 23.54 2.81
N PHE A 257 5.93 22.81 2.96
CA PHE A 257 5.78 21.85 4.06
C PHE A 257 6.76 20.67 3.97
N TRP A 258 7.10 20.21 2.76
CA TRP A 258 8.17 19.23 2.55
C TRP A 258 9.54 19.78 2.95
N ALA A 259 9.86 21.02 2.63
CA ALA A 259 11.10 21.66 3.04
C ALA A 259 11.17 21.82 4.57
N LEU A 260 10.08 22.25 5.21
CA LEU A 260 9.97 22.32 6.67
C LEU A 260 10.11 20.94 7.32
N PHE A 261 9.49 19.91 6.73
CA PHE A 261 9.65 18.53 7.18
C PHE A 261 11.11 18.08 7.08
N ALA A 262 11.81 18.37 5.97
CA ALA A 262 13.21 18.04 5.79
C ALA A 262 14.12 18.76 6.81
N ILE A 263 13.87 20.05 7.09
CA ILE A 263 14.59 20.81 8.12
C ILE A 263 14.34 20.18 9.51
N ARG A 264 13.08 19.84 9.82
CA ARG A 264 12.73 19.16 11.08
C ARG A 264 13.42 17.80 11.19
N LEU A 265 13.50 17.05 10.10
CA LEU A 265 14.14 15.75 10.01
C LEU A 265 15.63 15.82 10.35
N MET A 266 16.31 16.89 9.94
CA MET A 266 17.74 17.12 10.22
C MET A 266 18.00 17.64 11.65
N GLY A 267 17.04 18.32 12.27
CA GLY A 267 17.23 18.96 13.59
C GLY A 267 16.56 18.26 14.77
N ALA A 268 15.65 17.32 14.56
CA ALA A 268 14.93 16.65 15.64
C ALA A 268 15.84 15.63 16.35
N THR A 269 15.75 15.56 17.69
CA THR A 269 16.48 14.57 18.50
C THR A 269 16.01 13.14 18.24
N GLU A 270 14.70 12.97 18.02
CA GLU A 270 14.08 11.71 17.65
C GLU A 270 13.11 11.93 16.48
N PRO A 271 13.61 12.02 15.25
CA PRO A 271 12.76 12.28 14.09
C PRO A 271 11.74 11.16 13.88
N LEU A 272 10.61 11.51 13.23
CA LEU A 272 9.57 10.56 12.84
C LEU A 272 10.14 9.43 11.96
N ILE A 273 10.96 9.81 10.98
CA ILE A 273 11.69 8.90 10.11
C ILE A 273 13.17 9.04 10.45
N SER A 274 13.85 7.97 10.83
CA SER A 274 15.29 8.06 11.11
C SER A 274 16.07 8.31 9.82
N LEU A 275 16.99 9.28 9.83
CA LEU A 275 17.93 9.51 8.74
C LEU A 275 18.81 8.28 8.47
N GLU A 276 19.06 7.45 9.48
CA GLU A 276 19.79 6.18 9.32
C GLU A 276 19.00 5.19 8.46
N VAL A 277 17.68 5.18 8.58
CA VAL A 277 16.79 4.32 7.78
C VAL A 277 16.74 4.83 6.35
N LEU A 278 16.61 6.15 6.13
CA LEU A 278 16.59 6.73 4.79
C LEU A 278 17.95 6.69 4.08
N GLY A 279 19.03 6.82 4.84
CA GLY A 279 20.41 6.73 4.35
C GLY A 279 20.85 5.30 4.05
N ASN A 280 20.10 4.28 4.50
CA ASN A 280 20.39 2.90 4.17
C ASN A 280 20.13 2.66 2.66
N PRO A 281 21.16 2.31 1.88
CA PRO A 281 21.03 2.20 0.42
C PRO A 281 20.04 1.11 -0.01
N ILE A 282 19.84 0.07 0.81
CA ILE A 282 18.85 -0.99 0.53
C ILE A 282 17.43 -0.44 0.73
N VAL A 283 17.21 0.33 1.80
CA VAL A 283 15.92 0.95 2.07
C VAL A 283 15.57 1.97 0.99
N LEU A 284 16.51 2.86 0.66
CA LEU A 284 16.32 3.88 -0.36
C LEU A 284 16.01 3.28 -1.73
N ALA A 285 16.86 2.37 -2.21
CA ALA A 285 16.70 1.75 -3.53
C ALA A 285 15.44 0.87 -3.60
N GLY A 286 15.16 0.09 -2.55
CA GLY A 286 13.96 -0.74 -2.46
C GLY A 286 12.68 0.08 -2.42
N ALA A 287 12.65 1.18 -1.67
CA ALA A 287 11.49 2.05 -1.59
C ALA A 287 11.28 2.88 -2.87
N LEU A 288 12.35 3.35 -3.51
CA LEU A 288 12.29 4.03 -4.81
C LEU A 288 11.80 3.09 -5.92
N SER A 289 12.31 1.85 -5.96
CA SER A 289 11.84 0.84 -6.91
C SER A 289 10.34 0.56 -6.70
N MET A 290 9.89 0.41 -5.46
CA MET A 290 8.47 0.22 -5.12
C MET A 290 7.60 1.41 -5.49
N PHE A 291 8.08 2.64 -5.27
CA PHE A 291 7.40 3.88 -5.66
C PHE A 291 7.17 3.92 -7.17
N LEU A 292 8.23 3.70 -7.96
CA LEU A 292 8.18 3.77 -9.43
C LEU A 292 7.34 2.63 -10.00
N LEU A 293 7.50 1.41 -9.48
CA LEU A 293 6.68 0.27 -9.87
C LEU A 293 5.19 0.53 -9.62
N GLN A 294 4.84 1.08 -8.46
CA GLN A 294 3.45 1.43 -8.15
C GLN A 294 2.90 2.55 -9.00
N ALA A 295 3.74 3.54 -9.34
CA ALA A 295 3.34 4.61 -10.23
C ALA A 295 2.92 4.05 -11.60
N ALA A 296 3.72 3.13 -12.16
CA ALA A 296 3.38 2.44 -13.39
C ALA A 296 2.16 1.52 -13.22
N ASN A 297 2.10 0.73 -12.15
CA ASN A 297 1.08 -0.31 -11.95
C ASN A 297 -0.32 0.27 -11.68
N ILE A 298 -0.45 1.20 -10.73
CA ILE A 298 -1.75 1.86 -10.47
C ILE A 298 -2.12 2.76 -11.63
N GLY A 299 -1.17 3.53 -12.17
CA GLY A 299 -1.44 4.39 -13.33
C GLY A 299 -2.00 3.58 -14.50
N ALA A 300 -1.35 2.48 -14.89
CA ALA A 300 -1.82 1.61 -15.95
C ALA A 300 -3.19 0.99 -15.62
N SER A 301 -3.42 0.57 -14.36
CA SER A 301 -4.70 -0.02 -13.94
C SER A 301 -5.87 0.96 -14.04
N VAL A 302 -5.64 2.27 -13.95
CA VAL A 302 -6.68 3.30 -14.14
C VAL A 302 -7.04 3.48 -15.62
N TYR A 303 -6.05 3.48 -16.51
CA TYR A 303 -6.27 3.77 -17.94
C TYR A 303 -6.54 2.54 -18.81
N LEU A 304 -6.18 1.34 -18.35
CA LEU A 304 -6.39 0.10 -19.08
C LEU A 304 -7.88 -0.24 -19.26
N PRO A 305 -8.78 -0.06 -18.27
CA PRO A 305 -10.22 -0.21 -18.50
C PRO A 305 -10.74 0.73 -19.59
N VAL A 306 -10.26 1.97 -19.61
CA VAL A 306 -10.63 2.96 -20.64
C VAL A 306 -10.17 2.49 -22.01
N TYR A 307 -8.92 2.01 -22.14
CA TYR A 307 -8.40 1.42 -23.38
C TYR A 307 -9.26 0.25 -23.89
N LEU A 308 -9.60 -0.68 -23.00
CA LEU A 308 -10.44 -1.84 -23.31
C LEU A 308 -11.84 -1.43 -23.80
N GLN A 309 -12.40 -0.36 -23.23
CA GLN A 309 -13.73 0.11 -23.62
C GLN A 309 -13.70 0.92 -24.92
N THR A 310 -12.72 1.80 -25.10
CA THR A 310 -12.69 2.74 -26.23
C THR A 310 -12.02 2.19 -27.49
N VAL A 311 -10.99 1.35 -27.33
CA VAL A 311 -10.20 0.83 -28.47
C VAL A 311 -10.62 -0.59 -28.82
N ILE A 312 -10.74 -1.47 -27.81
CA ILE A 312 -11.16 -2.86 -28.04
C ILE A 312 -12.68 -2.97 -28.19
N GLY A 313 -13.45 -2.02 -27.64
CA GLY A 313 -14.90 -1.97 -27.75
C GLY A 313 -15.65 -2.85 -26.74
N LEU A 314 -15.01 -3.20 -25.63
CA LEU A 314 -15.63 -3.97 -24.56
C LEU A 314 -16.68 -3.15 -23.82
N SER A 315 -17.73 -3.82 -23.33
CA SER A 315 -18.62 -3.23 -22.32
C SER A 315 -17.88 -2.99 -21.00
N VAL A 316 -18.50 -2.19 -20.11
CA VAL A 316 -17.95 -1.94 -18.75
C VAL A 316 -17.76 -3.26 -17.98
N SER A 317 -18.69 -4.20 -18.11
CA SER A 317 -18.61 -5.50 -17.42
C SER A 317 -17.47 -6.36 -17.97
N GLU A 318 -17.33 -6.43 -19.29
CA GLU A 318 -16.26 -7.21 -19.93
C GLU A 318 -14.88 -6.59 -19.65
N SER A 319 -14.77 -5.26 -19.65
CA SER A 319 -13.57 -4.53 -19.25
C SER A 319 -13.15 -4.85 -17.82
N GLY A 320 -14.12 -4.89 -16.89
CA GLY A 320 -13.88 -5.31 -15.51
C GLY A 320 -13.42 -6.77 -15.38
N MET A 321 -13.97 -7.67 -16.20
CA MET A 321 -13.54 -9.07 -16.25
C MET A 321 -12.11 -9.20 -16.79
N ALA A 322 -11.77 -8.46 -17.86
CA ALA A 322 -10.43 -8.45 -18.44
C ALA A 322 -9.37 -7.88 -17.47
N MET A 323 -9.74 -7.03 -16.50
CA MET A 323 -8.85 -6.59 -15.42
C MET A 323 -8.39 -7.73 -14.50
N LEU A 324 -9.14 -8.83 -14.42
CA LEU A 324 -8.74 -9.96 -13.58
C LEU A 324 -7.40 -10.56 -14.02
N GLY A 325 -7.06 -10.54 -15.31
CA GLY A 325 -5.76 -11.02 -15.80
C GLY A 325 -4.60 -10.27 -15.15
N LEU A 326 -4.65 -8.93 -15.16
CA LEU A 326 -3.65 -8.07 -14.52
C LEU A 326 -3.60 -8.28 -12.99
N LEU A 327 -4.76 -8.33 -12.33
CA LEU A 327 -4.84 -8.48 -10.87
C LEU A 327 -4.36 -9.85 -10.40
N LEU A 328 -4.83 -10.93 -11.04
CA LEU A 328 -4.43 -12.31 -10.74
C LEU A 328 -2.98 -12.55 -11.12
N GLY A 329 -2.50 -11.98 -12.22
CA GLY A 329 -1.08 -11.96 -12.58
C GLY A 329 -0.26 -11.36 -11.45
N THR A 330 -0.64 -10.19 -10.95
CA THR A 330 0.05 -9.51 -9.83
C THR A 330 0.11 -10.36 -8.57
N VAL A 331 -1.01 -10.96 -8.19
CA VAL A 331 -1.09 -11.91 -7.06
C VAL A 331 -0.19 -13.12 -7.30
N ALA A 332 -0.23 -13.72 -8.49
CA ALA A 332 0.55 -14.89 -8.85
C ALA A 332 2.06 -14.58 -8.81
N GLY A 333 2.45 -13.40 -9.28
CA GLY A 333 3.83 -12.91 -9.27
C GLY A 333 4.35 -12.77 -7.84
N ALA A 334 3.55 -12.13 -6.97
CA ALA A 334 3.89 -11.96 -5.57
C ALA A 334 3.91 -13.28 -4.79
N ALA A 335 2.94 -14.16 -5.03
CA ALA A 335 2.92 -15.49 -4.42
C ALA A 335 4.11 -16.36 -4.86
N THR A 336 4.46 -16.29 -6.14
CA THR A 336 5.59 -17.04 -6.71
C THR A 336 6.91 -16.50 -6.16
N SER A 337 7.14 -15.18 -6.17
CA SER A 337 8.37 -14.61 -5.65
C SER A 337 8.53 -14.88 -4.14
N GLY A 338 7.46 -14.75 -3.35
CA GLY A 338 7.45 -15.10 -1.93
C GLY A 338 7.88 -16.55 -1.65
N ARG A 339 7.49 -17.50 -2.51
CA ARG A 339 7.91 -18.91 -2.38
C ARG A 339 9.33 -19.16 -2.86
N LEU A 340 9.82 -18.39 -3.83
CA LEU A 340 11.14 -18.57 -4.44
C LEU A 340 12.27 -17.89 -3.65
N ILE A 341 12.02 -16.74 -3.00
CA ILE A 341 13.04 -15.98 -2.25
C ILE A 341 13.91 -16.86 -1.32
N PRO A 342 13.36 -17.79 -0.50
CA PRO A 342 14.18 -18.61 0.39
C PRO A 342 15.09 -19.63 -0.31
N ARG A 343 14.84 -19.89 -1.60
CA ARG A 343 15.54 -20.90 -2.42
C ARG A 343 16.71 -20.33 -3.21
N PHE A 344 16.79 -19.01 -3.37
CA PHE A 344 17.85 -18.35 -4.13
C PHE A 344 18.80 -17.58 -3.22
N VAL A 345 20.10 -17.69 -3.50
CA VAL A 345 21.13 -16.85 -2.85
C VAL A 345 20.96 -15.40 -3.31
N HIS A 346 20.81 -15.19 -4.62
CA HIS A 346 20.62 -13.88 -5.22
C HIS A 346 19.13 -13.59 -5.44
N TYR A 347 18.37 -13.49 -4.34
CA TYR A 347 16.92 -13.37 -4.37
C TYR A 347 16.41 -12.09 -5.05
N LYS A 348 17.23 -11.03 -5.14
CA LYS A 348 16.88 -9.81 -5.88
C LYS A 348 16.62 -10.08 -7.37
N ARG A 349 17.29 -11.09 -7.94
CA ARG A 349 17.15 -11.45 -9.37
C ARG A 349 15.71 -11.82 -9.73
N ILE A 350 14.93 -12.34 -8.78
CA ILE A 350 13.52 -12.66 -9.00
C ILE A 350 12.73 -11.41 -9.39
N ALA A 351 12.90 -10.30 -8.66
CA ALA A 351 12.26 -9.03 -8.99
C ALA A 351 12.81 -8.42 -10.28
N MET A 352 14.12 -8.48 -10.51
CA MET A 352 14.70 -7.95 -11.75
C MET A 352 14.14 -8.65 -13.00
N ILE A 353 14.02 -9.98 -12.97
CA ILE A 353 13.43 -10.78 -14.05
C ILE A 353 11.96 -10.42 -14.22
N GLY A 354 11.20 -10.32 -13.11
CA GLY A 354 9.79 -9.94 -13.17
C GLY A 354 9.56 -8.54 -13.72
N ILE A 355 10.30 -7.52 -13.26
CA ILE A 355 10.18 -6.16 -13.79
C ILE A 355 10.58 -6.12 -15.28
N THR A 356 11.62 -6.88 -15.68
CA THR A 356 12.00 -6.99 -17.10
C THR A 356 10.87 -7.59 -17.95
N LEU A 357 10.22 -8.64 -17.45
CA LEU A 357 9.04 -9.23 -18.11
C LEU A 357 7.93 -8.17 -18.27
N ALA A 358 7.63 -7.40 -17.21
CA ALA A 358 6.63 -6.36 -17.28
C ALA A 358 6.98 -5.24 -18.28
N ILE A 359 8.26 -4.84 -18.36
CA ILE A 359 8.76 -3.85 -19.34
C ILE A 359 8.58 -4.36 -20.77
N VAL A 360 8.96 -5.61 -21.05
CA VAL A 360 8.80 -6.20 -22.38
C VAL A 360 7.32 -6.30 -22.74
N SER A 361 6.48 -6.79 -21.83
CA SER A 361 5.05 -6.94 -22.10
C SER A 361 4.33 -5.61 -22.32
N ILE A 362 4.64 -4.56 -21.55
CA ILE A 362 4.04 -3.23 -21.76
C ILE A 362 4.59 -2.53 -23.01
N GLY A 363 5.85 -2.79 -23.38
CA GLY A 363 6.43 -2.29 -24.63
C GLY A 363 5.85 -2.98 -25.87
N LEU A 364 5.56 -4.27 -25.79
CA LEU A 364 4.81 -4.97 -26.84
C LEU A 364 3.38 -4.44 -26.92
N LEU A 365 2.70 -4.26 -25.77
CA LEU A 365 1.36 -3.72 -25.73
C LEU A 365 1.29 -2.31 -26.34
N SER A 366 2.28 -1.45 -26.08
CA SER A 366 2.34 -0.12 -26.69
C SER A 366 2.54 -0.17 -28.20
N ALA A 367 3.31 -1.13 -28.72
CA ALA A 367 3.54 -1.29 -30.15
C ALA A 367 2.27 -1.75 -30.90
N ILE A 368 1.45 -2.60 -30.28
CA ILE A 368 0.25 -3.17 -30.91
C ILE A 368 -1.06 -2.47 -30.52
N ALA A 369 -1.03 -1.46 -29.65
CA ALA A 369 -2.23 -0.87 -29.05
C ALA A 369 -3.28 -0.36 -30.05
N GLY A 370 -2.89 -0.03 -31.29
CA GLY A 370 -3.82 0.44 -32.32
C GLY A 370 -4.65 -0.66 -32.99
N HIS A 371 -4.23 -1.92 -32.89
CA HIS A 371 -4.85 -3.04 -33.61
C HIS A 371 -4.77 -4.36 -32.82
N ALA A 372 -4.59 -4.28 -31.49
CA ALA A 372 -4.45 -5.46 -30.65
C ALA A 372 -5.77 -6.23 -30.60
N SER A 373 -5.69 -7.56 -30.64
CA SER A 373 -6.80 -8.43 -30.28
C SER A 373 -6.96 -8.50 -28.76
N LEU A 374 -8.18 -8.82 -28.30
CA LEU A 374 -8.46 -8.99 -26.87
C LEU A 374 -7.50 -10.00 -26.21
N LEU A 375 -7.24 -11.12 -26.89
CA LEU A 375 -6.37 -12.18 -26.38
C LEU A 375 -4.93 -11.68 -26.17
N GLU A 376 -4.39 -10.89 -27.10
CA GLU A 376 -3.05 -10.30 -26.95
C GLU A 376 -3.01 -9.35 -25.75
N VAL A 377 -4.03 -8.51 -25.58
CA VAL A 377 -4.13 -7.60 -24.43
C VAL A 377 -4.21 -8.38 -23.12
N GLU A 378 -5.04 -9.42 -23.03
CA GLU A 378 -5.17 -10.24 -21.82
C GLU A 378 -3.87 -10.97 -21.47
N ILE A 379 -3.18 -11.55 -22.44
CA ILE A 379 -1.89 -12.22 -22.22
C ILE A 379 -0.86 -11.21 -21.73
N LEU A 380 -0.71 -10.08 -22.41
CA LEU A 380 0.29 -9.07 -22.07
C LEU A 380 0.00 -8.43 -20.72
N THR A 381 -1.25 -8.09 -20.42
CA THR A 381 -1.64 -7.50 -19.13
C THR A 381 -1.47 -8.48 -17.97
N THR A 382 -1.74 -9.77 -18.20
CA THR A 382 -1.45 -10.83 -17.22
C THR A 382 0.06 -10.95 -16.95
N LEU A 383 0.90 -10.88 -17.99
CA LEU A 383 2.36 -10.91 -17.85
C LEU A 383 2.91 -9.65 -17.18
N ILE A 384 2.35 -8.47 -17.46
CA ILE A 384 2.65 -7.21 -16.75
C ILE A 384 2.36 -7.36 -15.25
N GLY A 385 1.19 -7.93 -14.92
CA GLY A 385 0.82 -8.23 -13.54
C GLY A 385 1.81 -9.20 -12.89
N LEU A 386 2.03 -10.35 -13.52
CA LEU A 386 2.97 -11.38 -13.06
C LEU A 386 4.36 -10.81 -12.77
N GLY A 387 4.89 -10.03 -13.70
CA GLY A 387 6.19 -9.39 -13.57
C GLY A 387 6.23 -8.39 -12.42
N SER A 388 5.28 -7.45 -12.39
CA SER A 388 5.21 -6.40 -11.37
C SER A 388 5.02 -6.97 -9.97
N GLY A 389 4.18 -8.01 -9.85
CA GLY A 389 3.87 -8.70 -8.60
C GLY A 389 5.10 -9.23 -7.87
N THR A 390 6.13 -9.67 -8.60
CA THR A 390 7.34 -10.23 -7.99
C THR A 390 8.08 -9.25 -7.07
N THR A 391 7.96 -7.95 -7.33
CA THR A 391 8.69 -6.88 -6.66
C THR A 391 8.20 -6.65 -5.23
N PHE A 392 6.88 -6.78 -4.97
CA PHE A 392 6.32 -6.45 -3.64
C PHE A 392 6.96 -7.27 -2.51
N PRO A 393 7.04 -8.62 -2.59
CA PRO A 393 7.71 -9.41 -1.56
C PRO A 393 9.20 -9.16 -1.48
N VAL A 394 9.89 -9.04 -2.63
CA VAL A 394 11.34 -8.86 -2.69
C VAL A 394 11.74 -7.56 -2.00
N ALA A 395 11.13 -6.43 -2.38
CA ALA A 395 11.42 -5.14 -1.77
C ALA A 395 11.08 -5.12 -0.27
N THR A 396 9.93 -5.68 0.11
CA THR A 396 9.51 -5.73 1.52
C THR A 396 10.49 -6.54 2.38
N VAL A 397 10.86 -7.75 1.94
CA VAL A 397 11.80 -8.60 2.68
C VAL A 397 13.20 -7.97 2.71
N SER A 398 13.67 -7.38 1.61
CA SER A 398 14.96 -6.66 1.55
C SER A 398 15.03 -5.52 2.56
N VAL A 399 14.04 -4.63 2.55
CA VAL A 399 13.96 -3.46 3.44
C VAL A 399 13.94 -3.92 4.90
N GLN A 400 13.11 -4.91 5.22
CA GLN A 400 13.02 -5.44 6.59
C GLN A 400 14.26 -6.23 7.02
N ASN A 401 15.10 -6.74 6.10
CA ASN A 401 16.37 -7.41 6.42
C ASN A 401 17.55 -6.41 6.52
N ALA A 402 17.40 -5.24 5.92
CA ALA A 402 18.42 -4.19 5.91
C ALA A 402 18.54 -3.48 7.27
N VAL A 403 17.41 -3.31 7.97
CA VAL A 403 17.31 -2.54 9.21
C VAL A 403 17.28 -3.41 10.46
N ASP A 404 17.64 -2.82 11.60
CA ASP A 404 17.52 -3.47 12.90
C ASP A 404 16.07 -3.52 13.38
N ARG A 405 15.80 -4.42 14.33
CA ARG A 405 14.44 -4.67 14.86
C ARG A 405 13.77 -3.41 15.39
N THR A 406 14.54 -2.49 15.97
CA THR A 406 14.08 -1.19 16.49
C THR A 406 13.58 -0.23 15.41
N HIS A 407 13.97 -0.45 14.15
CA HIS A 407 13.62 0.41 13.02
C HIS A 407 12.69 -0.29 12.01
N LEU A 408 12.25 -1.52 12.29
CA LEU A 408 11.35 -2.28 11.40
C LEU A 408 10.04 -1.53 11.14
N GLY A 409 9.43 -0.95 12.18
CA GLY A 409 8.17 -0.20 12.05
C GLY A 409 8.35 1.03 11.16
N VAL A 410 9.35 1.87 11.44
CA VAL A 410 9.68 3.03 10.59
C VAL A 410 9.98 2.63 9.14
N ALA A 411 10.84 1.63 8.91
CA ALA A 411 11.25 1.25 7.54
C ALA A 411 10.09 0.69 6.70
N THR A 412 9.22 -0.14 7.30
CA THR A 412 8.02 -0.64 6.63
C THR A 412 6.96 0.44 6.43
N GLY A 413 6.85 1.39 7.37
CA GLY A 413 6.02 2.58 7.24
C GLY A 413 6.44 3.44 6.05
N VAL A 414 7.74 3.74 5.91
CA VAL A 414 8.30 4.47 4.76
C VAL A 414 8.06 3.73 3.45
N LEU A 415 8.30 2.42 3.43
CA LEU A 415 8.05 1.60 2.25
C LEU A 415 6.58 1.66 1.82
N THR A 416 5.66 1.57 2.77
CA THR A 416 4.21 1.65 2.51
C THR A 416 3.80 3.04 2.04
N PHE A 417 4.33 4.08 2.68
CA PHE A 417 4.12 5.47 2.31
C PHE A 417 4.56 5.75 0.86
N LEU A 418 5.79 5.38 0.50
CA LEU A 418 6.30 5.59 -0.85
C LEU A 418 5.57 4.73 -1.89
N ARG A 419 5.15 3.52 -1.52
CA ARG A 419 4.30 2.67 -2.36
C ARG A 419 2.97 3.34 -2.71
N THR A 420 2.27 3.92 -1.74
CA THR A 420 0.97 4.57 -2.00
C THR A 420 1.12 5.94 -2.64
N LEU A 421 2.11 6.73 -2.24
CA LEU A 421 2.45 8.00 -2.86
C LEU A 421 2.83 7.84 -4.34
N GLY A 422 3.62 6.81 -4.66
CA GLY A 422 3.98 6.46 -6.04
C GLY A 422 2.75 6.16 -6.88
N GLY A 423 1.79 5.39 -6.36
CA GLY A 423 0.53 5.11 -7.04
C GLY A 423 -0.24 6.38 -7.41
N ALA A 424 -0.42 7.31 -6.47
CA ALA A 424 -1.13 8.57 -6.73
C ALA A 424 -0.40 9.47 -7.74
N LEU A 425 0.92 9.60 -7.62
CA LEU A 425 1.73 10.34 -8.59
C LEU A 425 1.72 9.69 -9.97
N GLY A 426 1.67 8.36 -10.04
CA GLY A 426 1.58 7.61 -11.29
C GLY A 426 0.26 7.86 -12.03
N VAL A 427 -0.87 7.85 -11.31
CA VAL A 427 -2.18 8.20 -11.89
C VAL A 427 -2.14 9.62 -12.46
N ALA A 428 -1.65 10.58 -11.69
CA ALA A 428 -1.56 11.97 -12.13
C ALA A 428 -0.61 12.17 -13.33
N LEU A 429 0.54 11.50 -13.33
CA LEU A 429 1.51 11.54 -14.43
C LEU A 429 0.90 10.97 -15.71
N LEU A 430 0.33 9.76 -15.65
CA LEU A 430 -0.27 9.13 -16.83
C LEU A 430 -1.55 9.87 -17.27
N GLY A 431 -2.27 10.51 -16.34
CA GLY A 431 -3.40 11.38 -16.65
C GLY A 431 -3.01 12.65 -17.37
N ALA A 432 -1.91 13.29 -16.97
CA ALA A 432 -1.35 14.43 -17.69
C ALA A 432 -0.93 14.03 -19.11
N VAL A 433 -0.33 12.84 -19.28
CA VAL A 433 -0.03 12.27 -20.61
C VAL A 433 -1.32 12.02 -21.40
N ALA A 434 -2.32 11.39 -20.79
CA ALA A 434 -3.60 11.09 -21.43
C ALA A 434 -4.26 12.37 -21.99
N ILE A 435 -4.37 13.42 -21.16
CA ILE A 435 -4.91 14.73 -21.57
C ILE A 435 -4.03 15.36 -22.65
N GLY A 436 -2.71 15.35 -22.46
CA GLY A 436 -1.76 15.97 -23.40
C GLY A 436 -1.81 15.38 -24.81
N TYR A 437 -2.17 14.10 -24.94
CA TYR A 437 -2.36 13.43 -26.22
C TYR A 437 -3.82 13.37 -26.68
N GLY A 438 -4.75 14.05 -26.00
CA GLY A 438 -6.12 14.23 -26.44
C GLY A 438 -7.10 13.15 -26.02
N LEU A 439 -6.81 12.37 -24.97
CA LEU A 439 -7.81 11.52 -24.32
C LEU A 439 -8.72 12.41 -23.45
N PRO A 440 -10.01 12.59 -23.79
CA PRO A 440 -10.91 13.36 -22.95
C PRO A 440 -11.19 12.56 -21.69
N LEU A 441 -10.53 12.92 -20.59
CA LEU A 441 -10.80 12.37 -19.28
C LEU A 441 -12.14 12.93 -18.81
N SER A 442 -13.22 12.20 -19.10
CA SER A 442 -14.47 12.38 -18.40
C SER A 442 -14.26 12.04 -16.92
N ALA A 443 -14.77 12.87 -16.01
CA ALA A 443 -14.90 12.50 -14.60
C ALA A 443 -15.60 11.12 -14.51
N GLU A 444 -15.13 10.27 -13.60
CA GLU A 444 -15.70 8.94 -13.35
C GLU A 444 -17.24 9.01 -13.37
N GLY A 445 -17.89 8.33 -14.33
CA GLY A 445 -19.34 8.27 -14.43
C GLY A 445 -20.00 8.99 -15.62
N SER A 446 -19.25 9.71 -16.46
CA SER A 446 -19.81 10.23 -17.73
C SER A 446 -19.87 9.13 -18.80
N GLN A 447 -21.09 8.72 -19.16
CA GLN A 447 -21.38 7.80 -20.27
C GLN A 447 -21.27 8.49 -21.64
N THR A 448 -20.16 9.18 -21.89
CA THR A 448 -19.92 9.72 -23.23
C THR A 448 -19.20 8.64 -24.03
N HIS A 449 -19.80 8.14 -25.12
CA HIS A 449 -19.10 7.31 -26.09
C HIS A 449 -17.92 8.13 -26.64
N ILE A 450 -16.72 7.91 -26.10
CA ILE A 450 -15.50 8.56 -26.59
C ILE A 450 -15.13 7.87 -27.90
N GLN A 451 -15.57 8.42 -29.02
CA GLN A 451 -15.18 7.96 -30.34
C GLN A 451 -13.76 8.49 -30.63
N LEU A 452 -12.74 7.72 -30.24
CA LEU A 452 -11.35 8.06 -30.52
C LEU A 452 -11.01 7.81 -31.99
N THR A 453 -10.40 8.79 -32.63
CA THR A 453 -9.85 8.66 -33.98
C THR A 453 -8.46 8.01 -34.00
N SER A 454 -7.78 7.87 -32.85
CA SER A 454 -6.46 7.27 -32.75
C SER A 454 -6.21 6.60 -31.40
N ALA A 455 -5.41 5.52 -31.40
CA ALA A 455 -4.93 4.86 -30.18
C ALA A 455 -3.68 5.55 -29.57
N LEU A 456 -3.22 6.65 -30.17
CA LEU A 456 -2.00 7.36 -29.77
C LEU A 456 -1.95 7.73 -28.27
N PRO A 457 -3.04 8.18 -27.61
CA PRO A 457 -2.99 8.48 -26.18
C PRO A 457 -2.58 7.25 -25.36
N PHE A 458 -3.13 6.07 -25.69
CA PHE A 458 -2.83 4.83 -24.99
C PHE A 458 -1.42 4.31 -25.27
N VAL A 459 -0.93 4.45 -26.51
CA VAL A 459 0.48 4.18 -26.84
C VAL A 459 1.41 4.99 -25.94
N MET A 460 1.15 6.29 -25.77
CA MET A 460 1.97 7.17 -24.94
C MET A 460 1.86 6.87 -23.45
N ILE A 461 0.66 6.50 -22.96
CA ILE A 461 0.45 6.02 -21.59
C ILE A 461 1.28 4.76 -21.33
N PHE A 462 1.21 3.77 -22.22
CA PHE A 462 1.96 2.51 -22.09
C PHE A 462 3.48 2.72 -22.19
N ILE A 463 3.95 3.60 -23.07
CA ILE A 463 5.37 3.99 -23.15
C ILE A 463 5.83 4.64 -21.85
N THR A 464 5.05 5.58 -21.30
CA THR A 464 5.41 6.30 -20.07
C THR A 464 5.41 5.36 -18.87
N ALA A 465 4.44 4.44 -18.78
CA ALA A 465 4.44 3.38 -17.79
C ALA A 465 5.65 2.44 -17.95
N GLY A 466 6.03 2.08 -19.18
CA GLY A 466 7.23 1.31 -19.49
C GLY A 466 8.53 2.00 -19.06
N ILE A 467 8.69 3.30 -19.35
CA ILE A 467 9.83 4.10 -18.89
C ILE A 467 9.89 4.12 -17.35
N THR A 468 8.74 4.28 -16.70
CA THR A 468 8.66 4.28 -15.24
C THR A 468 9.07 2.92 -14.66
N LEU A 469 8.71 1.80 -15.30
CA LEU A 469 9.17 0.47 -14.93
C LEU A 469 10.67 0.27 -15.17
N VAL A 470 11.24 0.84 -16.23
CA VAL A 470 12.70 0.83 -16.46
C VAL A 470 13.41 1.55 -15.32
N LEU A 471 12.92 2.71 -14.88
CA LEU A 471 13.47 3.41 -13.72
C LEU A 471 13.33 2.56 -12.45
N ALA A 472 12.20 1.86 -12.27
CA ALA A 472 12.01 0.93 -11.15
C ALA A 472 13.01 -0.23 -11.18
N LEU A 473 13.32 -0.76 -12.37
CA LEU A 473 14.34 -1.79 -12.59
C LEU A 473 15.73 -1.27 -12.24
N VAL A 474 16.08 -0.06 -12.68
CA VAL A 474 17.37 0.58 -12.36
C VAL A 474 17.51 0.77 -10.85
N ALA A 475 16.48 1.30 -10.17
CA ALA A 475 16.48 1.41 -8.72
C ALA A 475 16.66 0.04 -8.04
N MET A 476 15.96 -1.00 -8.52
CA MET A 476 16.14 -2.36 -8.02
C MET A 476 17.58 -2.85 -8.27
N MET A 477 18.16 -2.62 -9.45
CA MET A 477 19.53 -3.01 -9.80
C MET A 477 20.59 -2.34 -8.92
N LEU A 478 20.37 -1.07 -8.54
CA LEU A 478 21.27 -0.33 -7.64
C LEU A 478 21.18 -0.77 -6.19
N MET A 479 20.10 -1.46 -5.79
CA MET A 479 19.94 -1.97 -4.41
C MET A 479 21.05 -2.97 -4.05
N PRO A 480 21.88 -2.70 -3.02
CA PRO A 480 22.86 -3.68 -2.55
C PRO A 480 22.18 -4.96 -2.07
N GLU A 481 22.76 -6.12 -2.38
CA GLU A 481 22.22 -7.40 -1.94
C GLU A 481 22.81 -7.80 -0.59
N LYS A 482 21.92 -8.01 0.40
CA LYS A 482 22.29 -8.49 1.74
C LYS A 482 21.68 -9.87 1.95
N ALA A 483 22.50 -10.84 2.37
CA ALA A 483 22.06 -12.19 2.68
C ALA A 483 20.93 -12.17 3.73
N LEU A 484 19.94 -13.06 3.55
CA LEU A 484 18.79 -13.15 4.45
C LEU A 484 19.20 -13.81 5.77
N ARG A 485 19.04 -13.10 6.89
CA ARG A 485 19.32 -13.66 8.22
C ARG A 485 18.41 -14.86 8.51
N GLY A 486 18.99 -15.99 8.93
CA GLY A 486 18.29 -17.20 9.38
C GLY A 486 17.90 -17.17 10.86
N ARG A 487 17.40 -18.29 11.40
CA ARG A 487 17.09 -18.43 12.84
C ARG A 487 18.35 -18.45 13.74
N ASP A 488 19.52 -18.82 13.21
CA ASP A 488 20.68 -19.25 14.03
C ASP A 488 21.98 -18.42 13.93
N GLU A 489 21.95 -17.19 13.39
CA GLU A 489 23.19 -16.38 13.27
C GLU A 489 23.47 -15.42 14.44
N VAL A 490 22.68 -15.46 15.53
CA VAL A 490 22.96 -14.67 16.75
C VAL A 490 22.76 -15.50 18.00
N ALA A 491 23.72 -16.37 18.30
CA ALA A 491 24.08 -16.77 19.66
C ALA A 491 25.45 -17.49 19.68
N ALA A 492 26.50 -16.87 19.14
CA ALA A 492 27.80 -17.08 19.75
C ALA A 492 27.82 -16.17 20.98
N PRO A 493 27.88 -16.69 22.22
CA PRO A 493 28.09 -15.84 23.37
C PRO A 493 29.43 -15.14 23.15
N VAL A 494 29.41 -13.81 23.13
CA VAL A 494 30.62 -13.04 23.38
C VAL A 494 31.05 -13.46 24.77
N LEU A 495 32.01 -14.39 24.84
CA LEU A 495 32.76 -14.64 26.06
C LEU A 495 33.45 -13.31 26.36
N ALA A 496 32.89 -12.58 27.30
CA ALA A 496 33.63 -11.53 27.99
C ALA A 496 34.73 -12.24 28.78
N GLU A 497 35.98 -12.07 28.34
CA GLU A 497 37.15 -12.26 29.21
C GLU A 497 37.15 -11.25 30.35
#